data_AF-A0A328SN82-F1
#
_entry.id   AF-A0A328SN82-F1
#
_cell.length_a   1.000
_cell.length_b   1.000
_cell.length_c   1.000
_cell.angle_alpha   90.00
_cell.angle_beta   90.00
_cell.angle_gamma   90.00
#
_symmetry.space_group_name_H-M   'P 1'
#
loop_
_entity.id
_entity.type
_entity.pdbx_description
1 polymer ?
#
loop_
_entity_poly.entity_id
_entity_poly.type
_entity_poly.pdbx_seq_one_letter_code
_entity_poly.pdbx_strand_id
1 'polypeptide(L)'
;MDTSQVLFFIIQLLVAIGIFSALVFVGRYVINYIKTNPAFKDSKFLNPLEYFPQEKLAYLKQVFYLIMMIIFLIIDLYLVFKWNDSSIYIFVIDIIVSIYLALTLTKKSSKYYIILLLLIPFGSLFKLTFGDNLLIWYDIFHIIGYVYFMMIYYRKFVQYTENNELGITIILLFTIILVSFLFTMIVEDVSPLDSIVMVTNAFTSNSFDAAGNSIVGKLDSMILAWGGFILSGVGTATLSASIIQRYVDRDFDNLEKLIKDKKKEK
;
A
#
# COMPACT_ATOMS: atom_id res chain seq x y z
N MET A 1 31.51 -26.15 5.40
CA MET A 1 30.59 -26.28 4.25
C MET A 1 31.32 -27.07 3.19
N ASP A 2 30.81 -28.25 2.85
CA ASP A 2 31.35 -29.01 1.72
C ASP A 2 31.17 -28.21 0.42
N THR A 3 32.08 -28.36 -0.52
CA THR A 3 32.00 -27.74 -1.86
C THR A 3 30.69 -28.07 -2.57
N SER A 4 30.10 -29.24 -2.29
CA SER A 4 28.77 -29.65 -2.77
C SER A 4 27.63 -28.77 -2.22
N GLN A 5 27.70 -28.36 -0.95
CA GLN A 5 26.70 -27.49 -0.32
C GLN A 5 26.76 -26.07 -0.87
N VAL A 6 27.98 -25.55 -1.08
CA VAL A 6 28.17 -24.22 -1.69
C VAL A 6 27.65 -24.19 -3.12
N LEU A 7 27.91 -25.24 -3.91
CA LEU A 7 27.41 -25.34 -5.28
C LEU A 7 25.88 -25.42 -5.33
N PHE A 8 25.29 -26.27 -4.50
CA PHE A 8 23.83 -26.40 -4.40
C PHE A 8 23.17 -25.06 -4.06
N PHE A 9 23.77 -24.33 -3.11
CA PHE A 9 23.33 -23.02 -2.70
C PHE A 9 23.38 -21.97 -3.82
N ILE A 10 24.48 -21.92 -4.59
CA ILE A 10 24.59 -21.04 -5.76
C ILE A 10 23.52 -21.36 -6.80
N ILE A 11 23.24 -22.64 -7.05
CA ILE A 11 22.20 -23.08 -7.98
C ILE A 11 20.82 -22.59 -7.52
N GLN A 12 20.48 -22.72 -6.24
CA GLN A 12 19.20 -22.24 -5.72
C GLN A 12 19.02 -20.72 -5.91
N LEU A 13 20.08 -19.94 -5.67
CA LEU A 13 20.05 -18.48 -5.90
C LEU A 13 19.80 -18.16 -7.37
N LEU A 14 20.50 -18.84 -8.28
CA LEU A 14 20.32 -18.64 -9.72
C LEU A 14 18.91 -19.03 -10.17
N VAL A 15 18.33 -20.10 -9.61
CA VAL A 15 16.95 -20.50 -9.89
C VAL A 15 15.97 -19.43 -9.41
N ALA A 16 16.12 -18.90 -8.19
CA ALA A 16 15.26 -17.83 -7.68
C ALA A 16 15.34 -16.56 -8.55
N ILE A 17 16.56 -16.16 -8.94
CA ILE A 17 16.78 -15.03 -9.87
C ILE A 17 16.09 -15.30 -11.22
N GLY A 18 16.22 -16.53 -11.73
CA GLY A 18 15.59 -16.95 -12.98
C GLY A 18 14.07 -16.88 -12.93
N ILE A 19 13.46 -17.41 -11.86
CA ILE A 19 12.00 -17.36 -11.64
C ILE A 19 11.52 -15.91 -11.55
N PHE A 20 12.14 -15.10 -10.70
CA PHE A 20 11.76 -13.69 -10.55
C PHE A 20 11.88 -12.93 -11.87
N SER A 21 12.98 -13.11 -12.60
CA SER A 21 13.22 -12.47 -13.89
C SER A 21 12.18 -12.89 -14.94
N ALA A 22 11.82 -14.18 -14.97
CA ALA A 22 10.75 -14.69 -15.83
C ALA A 22 9.41 -14.05 -15.50
N LEU A 23 9.04 -13.96 -14.22
CA LEU A 23 7.79 -13.32 -13.79
C LEU A 23 7.73 -11.83 -14.15
N VAL A 24 8.83 -11.09 -13.94
CA VAL A 24 8.94 -9.68 -14.37
C VAL A 24 8.83 -9.57 -15.89
N PHE A 25 9.44 -10.48 -16.66
CA PHE A 25 9.33 -10.50 -18.11
C PHE A 25 7.88 -10.73 -18.57
N VAL A 26 7.19 -11.72 -17.99
CA VAL A 26 5.76 -11.97 -18.27
C VAL A 26 4.92 -10.74 -17.92
N GLY A 27 5.15 -10.13 -16.76
CA GLY A 27 4.43 -8.91 -16.35
C GLY A 27 4.63 -7.76 -17.35
N ARG A 28 5.85 -7.55 -17.85
CA ARG A 28 6.12 -6.54 -18.90
C ARG A 28 5.40 -6.87 -20.20
N TYR A 29 5.41 -8.14 -20.59
CA TYR A 29 4.73 -8.60 -21.79
C TYR A 29 3.23 -8.33 -21.71
N VAL A 30 2.59 -8.67 -20.59
CA VAL A 30 1.16 -8.41 -20.34
C VAL A 30 0.85 -6.91 -20.37
N ILE A 31 1.63 -6.08 -19.67
CA ILE A 31 1.41 -4.62 -19.68
C ILE A 31 1.53 -4.05 -21.09
N ASN A 32 2.55 -4.48 -21.85
CA ASN A 32 2.74 -4.00 -23.22
C ASN A 32 1.60 -4.45 -24.12
N TYR A 33 1.16 -5.70 -24.01
CA TYR A 33 0.02 -6.24 -24.74
C TYR A 33 -1.27 -5.44 -24.47
N ILE A 34 -1.56 -5.13 -23.19
CA ILE A 34 -2.72 -4.31 -22.81
C ILE A 34 -2.62 -2.90 -23.39
N LYS A 35 -1.42 -2.29 -23.41
CA LYS A 35 -1.22 -0.93 -23.92
C LYS A 35 -1.27 -0.83 -25.45
N THR A 36 -0.85 -1.87 -26.17
CA THR A 36 -0.79 -1.87 -27.64
C THR A 36 -2.07 -2.39 -28.29
N ASN A 37 -2.85 -3.22 -27.59
CA ASN A 37 -4.08 -3.78 -28.13
C ASN A 37 -5.20 -2.72 -28.18
N PRO A 38 -5.73 -2.38 -29.38
CA PRO A 38 -6.77 -1.35 -29.54
C PRO A 38 -8.04 -1.63 -28.72
N ALA A 39 -8.40 -2.91 -28.56
CA ALA A 39 -9.58 -3.32 -27.81
C ALA A 39 -9.52 -2.90 -26.33
N PHE A 40 -8.33 -2.79 -25.75
CA PHE A 40 -8.13 -2.34 -24.38
C PHE A 40 -7.79 -0.86 -24.32
N LYS A 41 -6.98 -0.35 -25.25
CA LYS A 41 -6.52 1.05 -25.27
C LYS A 41 -7.68 2.05 -25.36
N ASP A 42 -8.69 1.74 -26.15
CA ASP A 42 -9.86 2.60 -26.34
C ASP A 42 -11.05 2.18 -25.45
N SER A 43 -10.83 1.22 -24.54
CA SER A 43 -11.86 0.79 -23.61
C SER A 43 -12.06 1.85 -22.53
N LYS A 44 -13.30 2.35 -22.41
CA LYS A 44 -13.73 3.25 -21.33
C LYS A 44 -13.36 2.69 -19.95
N PHE A 45 -13.44 1.36 -19.80
CA PHE A 45 -13.14 0.63 -18.57
C PHE A 45 -11.73 0.91 -18.02
N LEU A 46 -10.75 1.16 -18.88
CA LEU A 46 -9.37 1.44 -18.47
C LEU A 46 -9.07 2.93 -18.32
N ASN A 47 -10.07 3.80 -18.44
CA ASN A 47 -9.95 5.24 -18.26
C ASN A 47 -10.68 5.72 -16.99
N PRO A 48 -9.99 5.78 -15.82
CA PRO A 48 -10.61 6.18 -14.56
C PRO A 48 -11.20 7.59 -14.58
N LEU A 49 -10.72 8.45 -15.48
CA LEU A 49 -11.22 9.84 -15.64
C LEU A 49 -12.64 9.90 -16.19
N GLU A 50 -13.11 8.83 -16.85
CA GLU A 50 -14.50 8.76 -17.31
C GLU A 50 -15.48 8.47 -16.18
N TYR A 51 -15.01 7.85 -15.09
CA TYR A 51 -15.84 7.44 -13.96
C TYR A 51 -15.68 8.33 -12.74
N PHE A 52 -14.50 8.95 -12.57
CA PHE A 52 -14.17 9.75 -11.40
C PHE A 52 -13.57 11.10 -11.79
N PRO A 53 -13.99 12.19 -11.13
CA PRO A 53 -13.32 13.48 -11.26
C PRO A 53 -11.86 13.38 -10.77
N GLN A 54 -10.99 14.24 -11.31
CA GLN A 54 -9.53 14.16 -11.11
C GLN A 54 -9.12 14.22 -9.64
N GLU A 55 -9.85 14.98 -8.83
CA GLU A 55 -9.60 15.13 -7.40
C GLU A 55 -9.79 13.79 -6.66
N LYS A 56 -10.84 13.03 -6.99
CA LYS A 56 -11.09 11.69 -6.41
C LYS A 56 -9.98 10.70 -6.76
N LEU A 57 -9.44 10.78 -7.98
CA LEU A 57 -8.29 9.97 -8.38
C LEU A 57 -7.01 10.38 -7.64
N ALA A 58 -6.85 11.67 -7.30
CA ALA A 58 -5.74 12.15 -6.49
C ALA A 58 -5.82 11.62 -5.05
N TYR A 59 -7.01 11.63 -4.42
CA TYR A 59 -7.21 11.02 -3.11
C TYR A 59 -6.94 9.52 -3.13
N LEU A 60 -7.43 8.80 -4.16
CA LEU A 60 -7.18 7.37 -4.29
C LEU A 60 -5.68 7.06 -4.42
N LYS A 61 -4.92 7.90 -5.12
CA LYS A 61 -3.44 7.79 -5.19
C LYS A 61 -2.77 8.02 -3.84
N GLN A 62 -3.23 8.98 -3.05
CA GLN A 62 -2.71 9.21 -1.70
C GLN A 62 -2.93 7.99 -0.80
N VAL A 63 -4.16 7.47 -0.79
CA VAL A 63 -4.51 6.25 -0.04
C VAL A 63 -3.69 5.05 -0.52
N PHE A 64 -3.51 4.90 -1.83
CA PHE A 64 -2.66 3.85 -2.41
C PHE A 64 -1.23 3.91 -1.88
N TYR A 65 -0.61 5.09 -1.75
CA TYR A 65 0.74 5.21 -1.22
C TYR A 65 0.84 4.76 0.24
N LEU A 66 -0.16 5.08 1.06
CA LEU A 66 -0.22 4.64 2.46
C LEU A 66 -0.41 3.13 2.57
N ILE A 67 -1.32 2.55 1.77
CA ILE A 67 -1.55 1.10 1.73
C ILE A 67 -0.27 0.36 1.33
N MET A 68 0.45 0.84 0.30
CA MET A 68 1.71 0.24 -0.11
C MET A 68 2.74 0.25 1.03
N MET A 69 2.84 1.34 1.81
CA MET A 69 3.73 1.38 2.97
C MET A 69 3.34 0.37 4.05
N ILE A 70 2.05 0.21 4.34
CA ILE A 70 1.57 -0.81 5.29
C ILE A 70 1.90 -2.21 4.79
N ILE A 71 1.69 -2.50 3.50
CA ILE A 71 2.00 -3.80 2.92
C ILE A 71 3.50 -4.12 3.07
N PHE A 72 4.39 -3.17 2.76
CA PHE A 72 5.83 -3.35 2.96
C PHE A 72 6.16 -3.63 4.43
N LEU A 73 5.61 -2.85 5.35
CA LEU A 73 5.84 -3.02 6.78
C LEU A 73 5.39 -4.40 7.27
N ILE A 74 4.20 -4.86 6.85
CA ILE A 74 3.69 -6.18 7.21
C ILE A 74 4.66 -7.26 6.70
N ILE A 75 5.06 -7.20 5.43
CA ILE A 75 6.00 -8.19 4.87
C ILE A 75 7.32 -8.17 5.64
N ASP A 76 7.90 -6.99 5.89
CA ASP A 76 9.15 -6.85 6.64
C ASP A 76 9.03 -7.46 8.05
N LEU A 77 7.92 -7.24 8.75
CA LEU A 77 7.68 -7.85 10.07
C LEU A 77 7.59 -9.38 9.98
N TYR A 78 6.92 -9.93 8.97
CA TYR A 78 6.87 -11.38 8.72
C TYR A 78 8.26 -11.97 8.45
N LEU A 79 9.10 -11.25 7.68
CA LEU A 79 10.48 -11.69 7.37
C LEU A 79 11.41 -11.59 8.60
N VAL A 80 11.33 -10.50 9.37
CA VAL A 80 12.18 -10.27 10.55
C VAL A 80 11.86 -11.25 11.68
N PHE A 81 10.58 -11.38 12.03
CA PHE A 81 10.14 -12.19 13.18
C PHE A 81 9.86 -13.65 12.82
N LYS A 82 9.92 -14.01 11.54
CA LYS A 82 9.69 -15.38 11.03
C LYS A 82 8.38 -16.00 11.49
N TRP A 83 7.32 -15.21 11.46
CA TRP A 83 5.96 -15.70 11.71
C TRP A 83 5.63 -16.82 10.71
N ASN A 84 5.17 -17.96 11.21
CA ASN A 84 4.85 -19.12 10.38
C ASN A 84 3.39 -19.12 9.92
N ASP A 85 2.51 -18.45 10.67
CA ASP A 85 1.07 -18.42 10.43
C ASP A 85 0.77 -17.67 9.14
N SER A 86 -0.01 -18.28 8.24
CA SER A 86 -0.36 -17.71 6.92
C SER A 86 0.83 -17.29 6.05
N SER A 87 2.04 -17.79 6.34
CA SER A 87 3.28 -17.35 5.70
C SER A 87 3.31 -17.55 4.18
N ILE A 88 2.64 -18.59 3.66
CA ILE A 88 2.51 -18.82 2.21
C ILE A 88 1.83 -17.65 1.50
N TYR A 89 0.74 -17.11 2.07
CA TYR A 89 0.02 -15.99 1.46
C TYR A 89 0.85 -14.72 1.48
N ILE A 90 1.59 -14.48 2.56
CA ILE A 90 2.50 -13.34 2.67
C ILE A 90 3.64 -13.45 1.63
N PHE A 91 4.21 -14.64 1.41
CA PHE A 91 5.23 -14.84 0.38
C PHE A 91 4.71 -14.59 -1.04
N VAL A 92 3.46 -14.96 -1.32
CA VAL A 92 2.82 -14.66 -2.61
C VAL A 92 2.63 -13.15 -2.78
N ILE A 93 2.14 -12.46 -1.74
CA ILE A 93 1.98 -11.00 -1.77
C ILE A 93 3.34 -10.33 -1.97
N ASP A 94 4.37 -10.78 -1.25
CA ASP A 94 5.74 -10.29 -1.36
C ASP A 94 6.28 -10.37 -2.80
N ILE A 95 6.10 -11.52 -3.46
CA ILE A 95 6.46 -11.69 -4.87
C ILE A 95 5.68 -10.75 -5.79
N ILE A 96 4.36 -10.65 -5.61
CA ILE A 96 3.50 -9.77 -6.44
C ILE A 96 3.93 -8.30 -6.31
N VAL A 97 4.15 -7.85 -5.07
CA VAL A 97 4.55 -6.49 -4.75
C VAL A 97 5.94 -6.18 -5.31
N SER A 98 6.89 -7.10 -5.15
CA SER A 98 8.23 -7.01 -5.74
C SER A 98 8.19 -6.90 -7.27
N ILE A 99 7.36 -7.70 -7.94
CA ILE A 99 7.15 -7.61 -9.39
C ILE A 99 6.57 -6.25 -9.75
N TYR A 100 5.53 -5.80 -9.06
CA TYR A 100 4.92 -4.49 -9.29
C TYR A 100 5.95 -3.35 -9.21
N LEU A 101 6.83 -3.38 -8.20
CA LEU A 101 7.93 -2.41 -8.08
C LEU A 101 8.94 -2.53 -9.23
N ALA A 102 9.35 -3.74 -9.60
CA ALA A 102 10.26 -3.98 -10.73
C ALA A 102 9.69 -3.52 -12.08
N LEU A 103 8.36 -3.55 -12.25
CA LEU A 103 7.65 -3.07 -13.44
C LEU A 103 7.53 -1.54 -13.49
N THR A 104 7.35 -0.90 -12.33
CA THR A 104 7.21 0.56 -12.24
C THR A 104 8.55 1.31 -12.26
N LEU A 105 9.65 0.63 -11.96
CA LEU A 105 11.00 1.20 -12.07
C LEU A 105 11.40 1.49 -13.53
N THR A 106 11.85 2.72 -13.79
CA THR A 106 12.36 3.13 -15.10
C THR A 106 13.83 2.71 -15.29
N LYS A 107 14.13 2.07 -16.44
CA LYS A 107 15.45 1.51 -16.83
C LYS A 107 16.55 2.56 -17.13
N LYS A 108 16.53 3.73 -16.49
CA LYS A 108 17.34 4.88 -16.94
C LYS A 108 18.69 5.06 -16.23
N SER A 109 19.05 4.23 -15.24
CA SER A 109 20.34 4.39 -14.54
C SER A 109 20.93 3.07 -14.03
N SER A 110 22.24 3.01 -13.79
CA SER A 110 22.90 1.85 -13.15
C SER A 110 22.33 1.51 -11.76
N LYS A 111 21.79 2.51 -11.05
CA LYS A 111 21.06 2.32 -9.78
C LYS A 111 19.84 1.41 -9.93
N TYR A 112 19.27 1.31 -11.14
CA TYR A 112 18.16 0.40 -11.45
C TYR A 112 18.50 -1.06 -11.14
N TYR A 113 19.69 -1.53 -11.54
CA TYR A 113 20.06 -2.93 -11.36
C TYR A 113 20.29 -3.30 -9.90
N ILE A 114 20.87 -2.37 -9.12
CA ILE A 114 21.06 -2.54 -7.68
C ILE A 114 19.70 -2.62 -6.98
N ILE A 115 18.80 -1.68 -7.29
CA ILE A 115 17.45 -1.68 -6.71
C ILE A 115 16.67 -2.94 -7.11
N LEU A 116 16.81 -3.39 -8.36
CA LEU A 116 16.16 -4.61 -8.83
C LEU A 116 16.66 -5.86 -8.08
N LEU A 117 17.95 -5.91 -7.76
CA LEU A 117 18.52 -7.02 -6.98
C LEU A 117 18.02 -7.00 -5.53
N LEU A 118 17.88 -5.82 -4.92
CA LEU A 118 17.27 -5.67 -3.59
C LEU A 118 15.78 -6.07 -3.60
N LEU A 119 15.09 -5.93 -4.73
CA LEU A 119 13.69 -6.30 -4.87
C LEU A 119 13.45 -7.80 -5.09
N ILE A 120 14.49 -8.62 -5.22
CA ILE A 120 14.28 -10.06 -5.38
C ILE A 120 13.88 -10.63 -4.01
N PRO A 121 12.67 -11.19 -3.85
CA PRO A 121 12.20 -11.71 -2.58
C PRO A 121 12.77 -13.12 -2.37
N PHE A 122 14.07 -13.20 -2.08
CA PHE A 122 14.80 -14.46 -1.99
C PHE A 122 14.19 -15.41 -0.95
N GLY A 123 13.91 -14.96 0.27
CA GLY A 123 13.30 -15.81 1.30
C GLY A 123 11.96 -16.39 0.87
N SER A 124 11.07 -15.56 0.32
CA SER A 124 9.75 -15.97 -0.17
C SER A 124 9.85 -16.97 -1.32
N LEU A 125 10.72 -16.72 -2.31
CA LEU A 125 10.93 -17.64 -3.43
C LEU A 125 11.53 -18.96 -2.96
N PHE A 126 12.56 -18.93 -2.12
CA PHE A 126 13.21 -20.13 -1.61
C PHE A 126 12.26 -20.99 -0.81
N LYS A 127 11.47 -20.39 0.09
CA LYS A 127 10.51 -21.14 0.92
C LYS A 127 9.40 -21.75 0.07
N LEU A 128 8.96 -21.08 -1.00
CA LEU A 128 7.97 -21.64 -1.93
C LEU A 128 8.52 -22.73 -2.85
N THR A 129 9.78 -22.66 -3.27
CA THR A 129 10.35 -23.61 -4.25
C THR A 129 11.12 -24.78 -3.62
N PHE A 130 11.74 -24.55 -2.46
CA PHE A 130 12.65 -25.51 -1.82
C PHE A 130 12.26 -25.86 -0.38
N GLY A 131 11.27 -25.19 0.22
CA GLY A 131 10.72 -25.50 1.55
C GLY A 131 11.58 -25.03 2.74
N ASP A 132 12.90 -24.99 2.60
CA ASP A 132 13.83 -24.61 3.68
C ASP A 132 14.28 -23.14 3.61
N ASN A 133 14.41 -22.51 4.79
CA ASN A 133 14.83 -21.12 4.92
C ASN A 133 16.27 -21.01 5.46
N LEU A 134 17.26 -21.30 4.63
CA LEU A 134 18.68 -21.14 4.97
C LEU A 134 19.18 -19.68 4.87
N LEU A 135 18.31 -18.72 4.52
CA LEU A 135 18.73 -17.43 3.95
C LEU A 135 18.30 -16.15 4.66
N ILE A 136 18.40 -16.15 5.98
CA ILE A 136 18.14 -14.96 6.83
C ILE A 136 18.89 -13.71 6.33
N TRP A 137 20.12 -13.87 5.82
CA TRP A 137 20.94 -12.75 5.35
C TRP A 137 20.42 -12.08 4.07
N TYR A 138 19.69 -12.81 3.21
CA TYR A 138 19.15 -12.25 1.97
C TYR A 138 17.83 -11.51 2.21
N ASP A 139 17.08 -11.94 3.22
CA ASP A 139 15.89 -11.22 3.68
C ASP A 139 16.25 -9.80 4.15
N ILE A 140 17.42 -9.62 4.78
CA ILE A 140 17.91 -8.29 5.20
C ILE A 140 18.08 -7.34 4.01
N PHE A 141 18.67 -7.80 2.89
CA PHE A 141 18.80 -6.97 1.69
C PHE A 141 17.44 -6.61 1.11
N HIS A 142 16.50 -7.56 1.15
CA HIS A 142 15.13 -7.34 0.68
C HIS A 142 14.38 -6.30 1.52
N ILE A 143 14.47 -6.42 2.84
CA ILE A 143 13.93 -5.46 3.82
C ILE A 143 14.50 -4.06 3.58
N ILE A 144 15.82 -3.94 3.36
CA ILE A 144 16.44 -2.64 3.03
C ILE A 144 15.82 -2.05 1.74
N GLY A 145 15.55 -2.90 0.74
CA GLY A 145 14.82 -2.53 -0.47
C GLY A 145 13.44 -1.95 -0.16
N TYR A 146 12.64 -2.65 0.64
CA TYR A 146 11.30 -2.19 1.03
C TYR A 146 11.31 -0.94 1.90
N VAL A 147 12.24 -0.80 2.84
CA VAL A 147 12.45 0.43 3.60
C VAL A 147 12.76 1.62 2.68
N TYR A 148 13.61 1.42 1.67
CA TYR A 148 13.87 2.44 0.66
C TYR A 148 12.61 2.84 -0.11
N PHE A 149 11.78 1.87 -0.50
CA PHE A 149 10.51 2.15 -1.16
C PHE A 149 9.49 2.81 -0.23
N MET A 150 9.38 2.40 1.04
CA MET A 150 8.55 3.08 2.04
C MET A 150 8.88 4.57 2.09
N MET A 151 10.16 4.93 2.13
CA MET A 151 10.58 6.34 2.08
C MET A 151 10.15 7.04 0.77
N ILE A 152 10.26 6.38 -0.39
CA ILE A 152 9.79 6.95 -1.67
C ILE A 152 8.28 7.18 -1.64
N TYR A 153 7.50 6.20 -1.19
CA TYR A 153 6.05 6.28 -1.12
C TYR A 153 5.59 7.34 -0.12
N TYR A 154 6.27 7.47 1.02
CA TYR A 154 6.05 8.55 1.98
C TYR A 154 6.29 9.93 1.35
N ARG A 155 7.41 10.13 0.63
CA ARG A 155 7.70 11.40 -0.05
C ARG A 155 6.64 11.75 -1.10
N LYS A 156 6.21 10.75 -1.89
CA LYS A 156 5.11 10.95 -2.85
C LYS A 156 3.82 11.31 -2.13
N PHE A 157 3.51 10.65 -1.02
CA PHE A 157 2.34 10.96 -0.21
C PHE A 157 2.38 12.41 0.32
N VAL A 158 3.50 12.86 0.90
CA VAL A 158 3.67 14.24 1.40
C VAL A 158 3.50 15.25 0.26
N GLN A 159 4.18 15.03 -0.87
CA GLN A 159 4.07 15.92 -2.03
C GLN A 159 2.63 16.02 -2.55
N TYR A 160 1.89 14.90 -2.59
CA TYR A 160 0.48 14.93 -3.00
C TYR A 160 -0.43 15.57 -1.95
N THR A 161 -0.06 15.48 -0.68
CA THR A 161 -0.78 16.01 0.48
C THR A 161 -0.67 17.53 0.58
N GLU A 162 0.54 18.09 0.47
CA GLU A 162 0.80 19.53 0.53
C GLU A 162 0.03 20.31 -0.54
N ASN A 163 -0.26 19.67 -1.67
CA ASN A 163 -0.98 20.28 -2.78
C ASN A 163 -2.52 20.21 -2.67
N ASN A 164 -3.10 19.50 -1.68
CA ASN A 164 -4.54 19.16 -1.68
C ASN A 164 -5.28 19.30 -0.33
N GLU A 165 -4.71 19.99 0.67
CA GLU A 165 -5.29 20.41 1.98
C GLU A 165 -5.90 19.34 2.91
N LEU A 166 -6.25 18.13 2.45
CA LEU A 166 -6.76 17.02 3.30
C LEU A 166 -5.68 16.19 4.01
N GLY A 167 -4.42 16.59 3.85
CA GLY A 167 -3.26 15.84 4.29
C GLY A 167 -3.21 15.44 5.75
N ILE A 168 -3.51 16.40 6.63
CA ILE A 168 -3.26 16.26 8.07
C ILE A 168 -4.18 15.20 8.67
N THR A 169 -5.46 15.18 8.30
CA THR A 169 -6.42 14.18 8.80
C THR A 169 -6.05 12.77 8.36
N ILE A 170 -5.62 12.60 7.11
CA ILE A 170 -5.20 11.30 6.58
C ILE A 170 -3.92 10.81 7.28
N ILE A 171 -2.94 11.70 7.51
CA ILE A 171 -1.70 11.38 8.25
C ILE A 171 -2.01 10.97 9.68
N LEU A 172 -2.86 11.74 10.36
CA LEU A 172 -3.24 11.47 11.74
C LEU A 172 -3.94 10.10 11.83
N LEU A 173 -4.88 9.84 10.94
CA LEU A 173 -5.59 8.57 10.85
C LEU A 173 -4.62 7.40 10.63
N PHE A 174 -3.74 7.53 9.64
CA PHE A 174 -2.71 6.53 9.35
C PHE A 174 -1.81 6.27 10.56
N THR A 175 -1.42 7.33 11.28
CA THR A 175 -0.55 7.23 12.45
C THR A 175 -1.26 6.52 13.60
N ILE A 176 -2.52 6.84 13.87
CA ILE A 176 -3.33 6.16 14.89
C ILE A 176 -3.44 4.68 14.56
N ILE A 177 -3.83 4.34 13.32
CA ILE A 177 -3.95 2.95 12.87
C ILE A 177 -2.60 2.22 13.00
N LEU A 178 -1.50 2.84 12.57
CA LEU A 178 -0.17 2.24 12.60
C LEU A 178 0.31 1.99 14.03
N VAL A 179 0.12 2.95 14.94
CA VAL A 179 0.53 2.82 16.35
C VAL A 179 -0.28 1.73 17.02
N SER A 180 -1.61 1.73 16.87
CA SER A 180 -2.45 0.69 17.46
C SER A 180 -2.19 -0.68 16.84
N PHE A 181 -1.85 -0.76 15.55
CA PHE A 181 -1.41 -2.00 14.91
C PHE A 181 -0.15 -2.58 15.58
N LEU A 182 0.89 -1.76 15.77
CA LEU A 182 2.11 -2.22 16.43
C LEU A 182 1.85 -2.57 17.91
N PHE A 183 1.02 -1.77 18.58
CA PHE A 183 0.67 -1.99 19.98
C PHE A 183 -0.13 -3.26 20.18
N THR A 184 -1.18 -3.48 19.39
CA THR A 184 -1.99 -4.71 19.39
C THR A 184 -1.13 -5.93 19.10
N MET A 185 -0.22 -5.86 18.13
CA MET A 185 0.70 -6.97 17.81
C MET A 185 1.56 -7.37 19.03
N ILE A 186 2.09 -6.39 19.77
CA ILE A 186 2.93 -6.64 20.95
C ILE A 186 2.12 -7.11 22.16
N VAL A 187 0.98 -6.48 22.41
CA VAL A 187 0.18 -6.68 23.62
C VAL A 187 -0.65 -7.96 23.55
N GLU A 188 -1.19 -8.27 22.37
CA GLU A 188 -2.00 -9.46 22.15
C GLU A 188 -1.16 -10.66 21.67
N ASP A 189 0.13 -10.46 21.39
CA ASP A 189 1.06 -11.50 20.88
C ASP A 189 0.50 -12.21 19.63
N VAL A 190 -0.08 -11.43 18.73
CA VAL A 190 -0.70 -11.92 17.50
C VAL A 190 0.13 -11.57 16.28
N SER A 191 -0.07 -12.31 15.19
CA SER A 191 0.64 -12.07 13.93
C SER A 191 0.34 -10.66 13.38
N PRO A 192 1.22 -10.09 12.54
CA PRO A 192 0.95 -8.78 11.91
C PRO A 192 -0.37 -8.76 11.13
N LEU A 193 -0.75 -9.87 10.50
CA LEU A 193 -2.01 -9.95 9.75
C LEU A 193 -3.23 -9.94 10.69
N ASP A 194 -3.17 -10.69 11.80
CA ASP A 194 -4.27 -10.71 12.77
C ASP A 194 -4.40 -9.37 13.48
N SER A 195 -3.28 -8.74 13.84
CA SER A 195 -3.26 -7.40 14.44
C SER A 195 -3.97 -6.37 13.56
N ILE A 196 -3.67 -6.33 12.25
CA ILE A 196 -4.33 -5.35 11.37
C ILE A 196 -5.82 -5.64 11.19
N VAL A 197 -6.24 -6.91 11.21
CA VAL A 197 -7.67 -7.30 11.18
C VAL A 197 -8.36 -6.86 12.46
N MET A 198 -7.76 -7.09 13.63
CA MET A 198 -8.29 -6.64 14.93
C MET A 198 -8.44 -5.12 14.98
N VAL A 199 -7.40 -4.37 14.60
CA VAL A 199 -7.44 -2.89 14.55
C VAL A 199 -8.48 -2.38 13.56
N THR A 200 -8.58 -3.00 12.38
CA THR A 200 -9.58 -2.60 11.37
C THR A 200 -11.00 -2.85 11.87
N ASN A 201 -11.26 -3.99 12.50
CA ASN A 201 -12.57 -4.32 13.05
C ASN A 201 -12.95 -3.40 14.22
N ALA A 202 -11.99 -3.09 15.11
CA ALA A 202 -12.18 -2.14 16.19
C ALA A 202 -12.47 -0.73 15.66
N PHE A 203 -11.67 -0.26 14.70
CA PHE A 203 -11.82 1.07 14.10
C PHE A 203 -13.15 1.24 13.34
N THR A 204 -13.63 0.18 12.68
CA THR A 204 -14.89 0.18 11.92
C THR A 204 -16.11 -0.21 12.76
N SER A 205 -15.93 -0.56 14.03
CA SER A 205 -16.99 -1.01 14.95
C SER A 205 -17.76 -2.26 14.46
N ASN A 206 -17.11 -3.14 13.71
CA ASN A 206 -17.77 -4.28 13.07
C ASN A 206 -17.94 -5.52 13.97
N SER A 207 -17.26 -5.62 15.12
CA SER A 207 -17.56 -6.64 16.14
C SER A 207 -16.92 -6.34 17.51
N PHE A 208 -17.61 -6.71 18.60
CA PHE A 208 -17.05 -6.71 19.97
C PHE A 208 -16.06 -7.86 20.20
N ASP A 209 -16.15 -8.94 19.42
CA ASP A 209 -15.18 -10.05 19.42
C ASP A 209 -13.80 -9.65 18.88
N ALA A 210 -13.68 -8.45 18.30
CA ALA A 210 -12.40 -7.85 17.92
C ALA A 210 -11.69 -7.11 19.08
N ALA A 211 -12.33 -7.01 20.25
CA ALA A 211 -11.66 -6.49 21.44
C ALA A 211 -10.63 -7.51 21.89
N GLY A 212 -9.35 -7.10 21.98
CA GLY A 212 -8.25 -7.96 22.41
C GLY A 212 -8.55 -8.79 23.67
N ASN A 213 -7.85 -9.91 23.84
CA ASN A 213 -8.02 -10.76 25.00
C ASN A 213 -7.47 -10.10 26.27
N SER A 214 -6.43 -9.27 26.13
CA SER A 214 -5.82 -8.56 27.26
C SER A 214 -6.60 -7.29 27.64
N ILE A 215 -6.50 -6.86 28.91
CA ILE A 215 -7.09 -5.59 29.37
C ILE A 215 -6.53 -4.41 28.58
N VAL A 216 -5.24 -4.46 28.24
CA VAL A 216 -4.52 -3.40 27.54
C VAL A 216 -4.96 -3.32 26.07
N GLY A 217 -5.13 -4.45 25.38
CA GLY A 217 -5.67 -4.47 24.01
C GLY A 217 -7.15 -4.12 23.95
N LYS A 218 -7.94 -4.41 25.00
CA LYS A 218 -9.32 -3.90 25.12
C LYS A 218 -9.36 -2.37 25.21
N LEU A 219 -8.43 -1.76 25.94
CA LEU A 219 -8.31 -0.30 26.03
C LEU A 219 -7.91 0.31 24.67
N ASP A 220 -6.94 -0.29 23.97
CA ASP A 220 -6.56 0.15 22.61
C ASP A 220 -7.74 0.04 21.64
N SER A 221 -8.44 -1.10 21.64
CA SER A 221 -9.64 -1.32 20.82
C SER A 221 -10.75 -0.31 21.13
N MET A 222 -10.95 0.05 22.39
CA MET A 222 -11.90 1.09 22.80
C MET A 222 -11.49 2.47 22.28
N ILE A 223 -10.22 2.86 22.44
CA ILE A 223 -9.70 4.14 21.93
C ILE A 223 -9.83 4.19 20.42
N LEU A 224 -9.54 3.10 19.71
CA LEU A 224 -9.69 2.98 18.27
C LEU A 224 -11.14 3.11 17.81
N ALA A 225 -12.09 2.44 18.47
CA ALA A 225 -13.50 2.52 18.11
C ALA A 225 -14.04 3.95 18.29
N TRP A 226 -13.72 4.59 19.42
CA TRP A 226 -14.12 5.98 19.66
C TRP A 226 -13.38 6.98 18.75
N GLY A 227 -12.08 6.77 18.54
CA GLY A 227 -11.27 7.56 17.62
C GLY A 227 -11.79 7.47 16.18
N GLY A 228 -12.13 6.26 15.73
CA GLY A 228 -12.73 6.02 14.43
C GLY A 228 -14.11 6.65 14.28
N PHE A 229 -14.96 6.57 15.31
CA PHE A 229 -16.25 7.25 15.33
C PHE A 229 -16.10 8.78 15.25
N ILE A 230 -15.23 9.37 16.07
CA ILE A 230 -14.97 10.83 16.08
C ILE A 230 -14.38 11.27 14.75
N LEU A 231 -13.38 10.57 14.22
CA LEU A 231 -12.73 10.91 12.95
C LEU A 231 -13.67 10.72 11.76
N SER A 232 -14.50 9.68 11.75
CA SER A 232 -15.52 9.48 10.72
C SER A 232 -16.58 10.58 10.77
N GLY A 233 -17.04 10.97 11.97
CA GLY A 233 -18.00 12.06 12.16
C GLY A 233 -17.44 13.41 11.71
N VAL A 234 -16.25 13.78 12.20
CA VAL A 234 -15.57 15.03 11.81
C VAL A 234 -15.21 15.02 10.33
N GLY A 235 -14.65 13.92 9.82
CA GLY A 235 -14.28 13.77 8.42
C GLY A 235 -15.48 13.87 7.48
N THR A 236 -16.59 13.21 7.81
CA THR A 236 -17.84 13.29 7.04
C THR A 236 -18.44 14.68 7.09
N ALA A 237 -18.40 15.36 8.25
CA ALA A 237 -18.89 16.72 8.39
C ALA A 237 -18.05 17.72 7.58
N THR A 238 -16.70 17.63 7.66
CA THR A 238 -15.80 18.47 6.87
C THR A 238 -15.96 18.21 5.37
N LEU A 239 -16.06 16.95 4.95
CA LEU A 239 -16.27 16.59 3.56
C LEU A 239 -17.62 17.13 3.06
N SER A 240 -18.69 16.93 3.83
CA SER A 240 -20.04 17.42 3.49
C SER A 240 -20.07 18.95 3.41
N ALA A 241 -19.46 19.64 4.36
CA ALA A 241 -19.31 21.09 4.34
C ALA A 241 -18.55 21.57 3.11
N SER A 242 -17.43 20.90 2.75
CA SER A 242 -16.65 21.25 1.55
C SER A 242 -17.42 21.03 0.24
N ILE A 243 -18.25 19.97 0.18
CA ILE A 243 -19.09 19.68 -0.99
C ILE A 243 -20.21 20.73 -1.09
N ILE A 244 -20.88 21.06 0.01
CA ILE A 244 -21.93 22.08 0.06
C ILE A 244 -21.35 23.43 -0.32
N GLN A 245 -20.22 23.83 0.26
CA GLN A 245 -19.57 25.10 -0.03
C GLN A 245 -19.20 25.22 -1.51
N ARG A 246 -18.57 24.19 -2.08
CA ARG A 246 -18.25 24.19 -3.53
C ARG A 246 -19.49 24.21 -4.42
N TYR A 247 -20.56 23.52 -4.02
CA TYR A 247 -21.81 23.53 -4.77
C TYR A 247 -22.46 24.93 -4.75
N VAL A 248 -22.49 25.54 -3.56
CA VAL A 248 -23.00 26.91 -3.35
C VAL A 248 -22.15 27.93 -4.11
N ASP A 249 -20.83 27.86 -4.02
CA ASP A 249 -19.92 28.77 -4.74
C ASP A 249 -20.11 28.66 -6.26
N ARG A 250 -20.28 27.44 -6.78
CA ARG A 250 -20.54 27.22 -8.21
C ARG A 250 -21.89 27.78 -8.66
N ASP A 251 -22.92 27.66 -7.81
CA ASP A 251 -24.23 28.25 -8.09
C ASP A 251 -24.18 29.78 -8.02
N PHE A 252 -23.42 30.37 -7.09
CA PHE A 252 -23.16 31.81 -7.04
C PHE A 252 -22.40 32.31 -8.26
N ASP A 253 -21.35 31.61 -8.70
CA ASP A 253 -20.60 31.96 -9.92
C ASP A 253 -21.49 31.91 -11.18
N ASN A 254 -22.38 30.93 -11.25
CA ASN A 254 -23.36 30.80 -12.34
C ASN A 254 -24.41 31.93 -12.31
N LEU A 255 -24.89 32.28 -11.12
CA LEU A 255 -25.78 33.43 -10.92
C LEU A 255 -25.09 34.74 -11.30
N GLU A 256 -23.83 34.94 -10.92
CA GLU A 256 -23.06 36.13 -11.26
C GLU A 256 -22.85 36.24 -12.78
N LYS A 257 -22.55 35.12 -13.46
CA LYS A 257 -22.49 35.07 -14.93
C LYS A 257 -23.82 35.42 -15.58
N LEU A 258 -24.93 34.83 -15.13
CA LEU A 258 -26.28 35.13 -15.63
C LEU A 258 -26.66 36.62 -15.44
N ILE A 259 -26.28 37.21 -14.32
CA ILE A 259 -26.49 38.65 -14.05
C ILE A 259 -25.63 39.51 -14.99
N LYS A 260 -24.35 39.17 -15.16
CA LYS A 260 -23.44 39.90 -16.07
C LYS A 260 -23.91 39.82 -17.52
N ASP A 261 -24.38 38.66 -17.97
CA ASP A 261 -24.85 38.46 -19.33
C ASP A 261 -26.14 39.24 -19.59
N LYS A 262 -27.13 39.19 -18.68
CA LYS A 262 -28.34 40.02 -18.78
C LYS A 262 -28.08 41.52 -18.72
N LYS A 263 -27.01 41.96 -18.06
CA LYS A 263 -26.63 43.37 -17.97
C LYS A 263 -25.95 43.87 -19.25
N LYS A 264 -25.41 42.98 -20.09
CA LYS A 264 -24.84 43.29 -21.41
C LYS A 264 -25.88 43.31 -22.54
N GLU A 265 -27.04 42.70 -22.33
CA GLU A 265 -28.16 42.69 -23.29
C GLU A 265 -29.07 43.94 -23.19
N LYS A 266 -28.84 44.80 -22.20
CA LYS A 266 -29.49 46.13 -22.07
C LYS A 266 -28.55 47.23 -22.54
#